data_AF-A0A383EWJ0-F1
#
_entry.id   AF-A0A383EWJ0-F1
#
_cell.length_a   1.000
_cell.length_b   1.000
_cell.length_c   1.000
_cell.angle_alpha   90.00
_cell.angle_beta   90.00
_cell.angle_gamma   90.00
#
_symmetry.space_group_name_H-M   'P 1'
#
loop_
_entity.id
_entity.type
_entity.pdbx_description
1 polymer ?
#
loop_
_entity_poly.entity_id
_entity_poly.type
_entity_poly.pdbx_seq_one_letter_code
_entity_poly.pdbx_strand_id
1 'polypeptide(L)'
;MIHVIVGTRAQIIKMAPVMRELENRGVDYNFIFLAQHKETMYEIMAQFEIKKPDFVLGDRNKDITTVKDMILWSTEVLIFAFWKRVEIFKNDKNGVVLIHGDAPPLFLGALMAKLQGLKVAQVEAGLRSFNYFKPFPEEITRVFSA
;
A
#
# COMPACT_ATOMS: atom_id res chain seq x y z
N MET A 1 2.92 15.97 -3.53
CA MET A 1 2.19 15.50 -2.32
C MET A 1 2.80 14.18 -1.85
N ILE A 2 2.61 13.80 -0.59
CA ILE A 2 2.94 12.45 -0.12
C ILE A 2 1.72 11.56 -0.32
N HIS A 3 1.89 10.38 -0.90
CA HIS A 3 0.85 9.36 -1.03
C HIS A 3 1.24 8.16 -0.19
N VAL A 4 0.40 7.73 0.74
CA VAL A 4 0.67 6.56 1.59
C VAL A 4 -0.19 5.41 1.11
N ILE A 5 0.43 4.30 0.69
CA ILE A 5 -0.27 3.08 0.27
C ILE A 5 -0.01 1.97 1.28
N VAL A 6 -1.08 1.45 1.87
CA VAL A 6 -1.05 0.28 2.76
C VAL A 6 -2.22 -0.65 2.41
N GLY A 7 -2.09 -1.95 2.69
CA GLY A 7 -3.17 -2.90 2.45
C GLY A 7 -3.35 -3.98 3.51
N THR A 8 -2.40 -4.13 4.44
CA THR A 8 -2.49 -5.12 5.52
C THR A 8 -2.50 -4.49 6.90
N ARG A 9 -2.95 -5.28 7.88
CA ARG A 9 -2.93 -4.91 9.30
C ARG A 9 -1.51 -4.60 9.77
N ALA A 10 -0.55 -5.45 9.42
CA ALA A 10 0.85 -5.26 9.80
C ALA A 10 1.43 -3.97 9.21
N GLN A 11 1.09 -3.64 7.95
CA GLN A 11 1.51 -2.38 7.34
C GLN A 11 0.92 -1.17 8.06
N ILE A 12 -0.37 -1.21 8.44
CA ILE A 12 -1.00 -0.09 9.16
C ILE A 12 -0.37 0.12 10.52
N ILE A 13 -0.14 -0.94 11.30
CA ILE A 13 0.51 -0.82 12.61
C ILE A 13 1.88 -0.15 12.50
N LYS A 14 2.66 -0.48 11.47
CA LYS A 14 4.01 0.07 11.26
C LYS A 14 4.02 1.46 10.59
N MET A 15 3.04 1.76 9.74
CA MET A 15 2.94 3.06 9.06
C MET A 15 2.16 4.10 9.86
N ALA A 16 1.35 3.69 10.84
CA ALA A 16 0.57 4.61 11.66
C ALA A 16 1.43 5.68 12.37
N PRO A 17 2.58 5.36 12.98
CA PRO A 17 3.48 6.38 13.53
C PRO A 17 4.00 7.37 12.49
N VAL A 18 4.29 6.89 11.27
CA VAL A 18 4.74 7.75 10.16
C VAL A 18 3.62 8.70 9.74
N MET A 19 2.40 8.19 9.60
CA MET A 19 1.22 8.98 9.23
C MET A 19 0.87 10.01 10.31
N ARG A 20 0.91 9.62 11.59
CA ARG A 20 0.74 10.53 12.74
C ARG A 20 1.78 11.65 12.73
N GLU A 21 3.03 11.32 12.43
CA GLU A 21 4.09 12.33 12.37
C GLU A 21 3.92 13.31 11.20
N LEU A 22 3.39 12.85 10.05
CA LEU A 22 3.00 13.74 8.96
C LEU A 22 1.90 14.73 9.41
N GLU A 23 0.88 14.24 10.12
CA GLU A 23 -0.18 15.09 10.69
C GLU A 23 0.36 16.10 11.70
N ASN A 24 1.22 15.66 12.63
CA ASN A 24 1.84 16.52 13.64
C ASN A 24 2.66 17.66 13.02
N ARG A 25 3.29 17.40 11.88
CA ARG A 25 4.07 18.40 11.12
C ARG A 25 3.23 19.26 10.18
N GLY A 26 1.92 19.03 10.12
CA GLY A 26 1.02 19.71 9.18
C GLY A 26 1.30 19.37 7.71
N VAL A 27 1.91 18.21 7.44
CA VAL A 27 2.19 17.74 6.08
C VAL A 27 0.98 16.97 5.57
N ASP A 28 0.27 17.54 4.60
CA ASP A 28 -0.85 16.85 3.96
C ASP A 28 -0.37 15.64 3.15
N TYR A 29 -1.11 14.55 3.24
CA TYR A 29 -0.84 13.31 2.55
C TYR A 29 -2.12 12.66 2.08
N ASN A 30 -2.06 11.95 0.97
CA ASN A 30 -3.17 11.20 0.41
C ASN A 30 -3.08 9.74 0.87
N PHE A 31 -4.07 9.27 1.63
CA PHE A 31 -4.08 7.92 2.18
C PHE A 31 -4.88 6.95 1.30
N ILE A 32 -4.18 6.00 0.68
CA ILE A 32 -4.75 5.00 -0.22
C ILE A 32 -4.68 3.63 0.46
N PHE A 33 -5.85 3.04 0.72
CA PHE A 33 -5.96 1.74 1.38
C PHE A 33 -6.32 0.65 0.37
N LEU A 34 -5.47 -0.36 0.22
CA LEU A 34 -5.74 -1.57 -0.56
C LEU A 34 -6.47 -2.57 0.35
N ALA A 35 -7.80 -2.57 0.33
CA ALA A 35 -8.62 -3.34 1.25
C ALA A 35 -8.46 -4.84 1.04
N GLN A 36 -7.67 -5.50 1.91
CA GLN A 36 -7.68 -6.96 2.05
C GLN A 36 -8.66 -7.41 3.15
N HIS A 37 -8.89 -6.59 4.19
CA HIS A 37 -9.86 -6.81 5.28
C HIS A 37 -10.31 -5.46 5.89
N LYS A 38 -11.61 -5.09 5.81
CA LYS A 38 -12.08 -3.73 6.18
C LYS A 38 -12.38 -3.52 7.66
N GLU A 39 -13.11 -4.43 8.30
CA GLU A 39 -13.72 -4.15 9.62
C GLU A 39 -12.68 -3.97 10.72
N THR A 40 -11.75 -4.92 10.88
CA THR A 40 -10.67 -4.83 11.86
C THR A 40 -9.73 -3.66 11.59
N MET A 41 -9.71 -3.14 10.35
CA MET A 41 -8.75 -2.10 9.99
C MET A 41 -9.16 -0.71 10.47
N TYR A 42 -10.45 -0.39 10.42
CA TYR A 42 -10.93 0.90 10.92
C TYR A 42 -10.77 1.03 12.44
N GLU A 43 -10.92 -0.07 13.17
CA GLU A 43 -10.63 -0.10 14.61
C GLU A 43 -9.18 0.24 14.90
N ILE A 44 -8.25 -0.35 14.13
CA ILE A 44 -6.82 -0.07 14.28
C ILE A 44 -6.51 1.38 13.91
N MET A 45 -7.09 1.89 12.81
CA MET A 45 -6.94 3.29 12.43
C MET A 45 -7.41 4.22 13.56
N ALA A 46 -8.55 3.92 14.19
CA ALA A 46 -9.07 4.68 15.32
C ALA A 46 -8.16 4.58 16.56
N GLN A 47 -7.61 3.40 16.87
CA GLN A 47 -6.67 3.22 17.99
C GLN A 47 -5.38 4.01 17.83
N PHE A 48 -4.87 4.11 16.60
CA PHE A 48 -3.71 4.94 16.29
C PHE A 48 -4.09 6.40 15.98
N GLU A 49 -5.38 6.74 16.10
CA GLU A 49 -6.01 8.04 15.82
C GLU A 49 -5.83 8.54 14.36
N ILE A 50 -5.38 7.70 13.43
CA ILE A 50 -5.02 8.12 12.07
C ILE A 50 -6.27 8.38 11.24
N LYS A 51 -6.21 9.32 10.29
CA LYS A 51 -7.37 9.62 9.44
C LYS A 51 -7.82 8.40 8.63
N LYS A 52 -9.11 8.41 8.25
CA LYS A 52 -9.67 7.43 7.32
C LYS A 52 -9.01 7.55 5.94
N PRO A 53 -8.98 6.47 5.13
CA PRO A 53 -8.44 6.52 3.78
C PRO A 53 -9.18 7.54 2.92
N ASP A 54 -8.42 8.33 2.16
CA ASP A 54 -8.94 9.19 1.08
C ASP A 54 -9.46 8.32 -0.09
N PHE A 55 -8.83 7.16 -0.29
CA PHE A 55 -9.20 6.23 -1.37
C PHE A 55 -9.12 4.77 -0.89
N VAL A 56 -10.08 3.94 -1.28
CA VAL A 56 -10.09 2.49 -0.97
C VAL A 56 -10.18 1.67 -2.25
N LEU A 57 -9.28 0.70 -2.42
CA LEU A 57 -9.19 -0.17 -3.59
C LEU A 57 -9.34 -1.64 -3.22
N GLY A 58 -9.91 -2.44 -4.13
CA GLY A 58 -9.86 -3.89 -4.06
C GLY A 58 -10.71 -4.52 -2.94
N ASP A 59 -11.73 -3.81 -2.46
CA ASP A 59 -12.67 -4.37 -1.49
C ASP A 59 -13.54 -5.47 -2.13
N ARG A 60 -13.33 -6.72 -1.72
CA ARG A 60 -14.09 -7.87 -2.24
C ARG A 60 -15.09 -8.44 -1.24
N ASN A 61 -15.26 -7.83 -0.05
CA ASN A 61 -16.05 -8.41 1.06
C ASN A 61 -15.71 -9.89 1.34
N LYS A 62 -14.49 -10.33 0.99
CA LYS A 62 -14.04 -11.72 1.10
C LYS A 62 -12.54 -11.72 1.40
N ASP A 63 -12.15 -12.57 2.34
CA ASP A 63 -10.75 -12.75 2.73
C ASP A 63 -9.93 -13.36 1.58
N ILE A 64 -8.70 -12.85 1.43
CA ILE A 64 -7.71 -13.40 0.51
C ILE A 64 -6.97 -14.52 1.22
N THR A 65 -7.44 -15.76 1.03
CA THR A 65 -6.88 -16.93 1.71
C THR A 65 -6.05 -17.82 0.80
N THR A 66 -6.20 -17.69 -0.52
CA THR A 66 -5.48 -18.50 -1.51
C THR A 66 -4.62 -17.65 -2.44
N VAL A 67 -3.59 -18.28 -3.03
CA VAL A 67 -2.77 -17.65 -4.08
C VAL A 67 -3.62 -17.20 -5.28
N LYS A 68 -4.66 -17.98 -5.63
CA LYS A 68 -5.60 -17.62 -6.69
C LYS A 68 -6.38 -16.34 -6.36
N ASP A 69 -6.88 -16.23 -5.12
CA ASP A 69 -7.58 -15.03 -4.66
C ASP A 69 -6.63 -13.82 -4.68
N MET A 70 -5.37 -14.00 -4.29
CA MET A 70 -4.35 -12.95 -4.31
C MET A 70 -4.07 -12.47 -5.74
N ILE A 71 -3.95 -13.38 -6.72
CA ILE A 71 -3.73 -13.02 -8.13
C ILE A 71 -4.92 -12.26 -8.69
N LEU A 72 -6.15 -12.73 -8.44
CA LEU A 72 -7.37 -12.09 -8.92
C LEU A 72 -7.51 -10.68 -8.33
N TRP A 73 -7.35 -10.55 -7.01
CA TRP A 73 -7.36 -9.27 -6.33
C TRP A 73 -6.29 -8.32 -6.85
N SER A 74 -5.06 -8.80 -7.03
CA SER A 74 -3.95 -7.99 -7.56
C SER A 74 -4.26 -7.47 -8.97
N THR A 75 -4.83 -8.32 -9.82
CA THR A 75 -5.21 -7.97 -11.19
C THR A 75 -6.31 -6.90 -11.20
N GLU A 76 -7.35 -7.07 -10.38
CA GLU A 76 -8.43 -6.09 -10.24
C GLU A 76 -7.91 -4.73 -9.76
N VAL A 77 -7.06 -4.72 -8.73
CA VAL A 77 -6.43 -3.50 -8.21
C VAL A 77 -5.62 -2.80 -9.28
N LEU A 78 -4.82 -3.52 -10.07
CA LEU A 78 -4.00 -2.92 -11.13
C LEU A 78 -4.83 -2.35 -12.29
N ILE A 79 -5.85 -3.08 -12.74
CA ILE A 79 -6.76 -2.59 -13.79
C ILE A 79 -7.44 -1.31 -13.30
N PHE A 80 -8.03 -1.35 -12.11
CA PHE A 80 -8.70 -0.18 -11.57
C PHE A 80 -7.74 0.99 -11.40
N ALA A 81 -6.55 0.75 -10.84
CA ALA A 81 -5.54 1.78 -10.66
C ALA A 81 -5.08 2.39 -11.99
N PHE A 82 -4.96 1.59 -13.05
CA PHE A 82 -4.60 2.11 -14.37
C PHE A 82 -5.62 3.12 -14.91
N TRP A 83 -6.92 2.77 -14.82
CA TRP A 83 -8.01 3.62 -15.30
C TRP A 83 -8.25 4.83 -14.39
N LYS A 84 -8.06 4.68 -13.08
CA LYS A 84 -8.39 5.70 -12.06
C LYS A 84 -7.17 6.42 -11.48
N ARG A 85 -5.96 6.24 -12.02
CA ARG A 85 -4.71 6.84 -11.50
C ARG A 85 -4.79 8.35 -11.27
N VAL A 86 -5.46 9.09 -12.16
CA VAL A 86 -5.59 10.55 -12.04
C VAL A 86 -6.42 10.91 -10.82
N GLU A 87 -7.47 10.15 -10.52
CA GLU A 87 -8.32 10.34 -9.34
C GLU A 87 -7.56 9.90 -8.07
N ILE A 88 -7.00 8.69 -8.08
CA ILE A 88 -6.27 8.09 -6.95
C ILE A 88 -5.12 8.99 -6.50
N PHE A 89 -4.33 9.51 -7.45
CA PHE A 89 -3.17 10.35 -7.15
C PHE A 89 -3.48 11.86 -7.25
N LYS A 90 -4.74 12.28 -7.33
CA LYS A 90 -5.16 13.70 -7.41
C LYS A 90 -4.42 14.48 -8.53
N ASN A 91 -4.18 13.82 -9.65
CA ASN A 91 -3.38 14.28 -10.79
C ASN A 91 -1.95 14.75 -10.44
N ASP A 92 -1.40 14.29 -9.31
CA ASP A 92 -0.04 14.63 -8.92
C ASP A 92 0.97 14.04 -9.92
N LYS A 93 2.01 14.83 -10.21
CA LYS A 93 3.13 14.51 -11.11
C LYS A 93 4.49 14.57 -10.43
N ASN A 94 4.58 15.20 -9.25
CA ASN A 94 5.84 15.45 -8.54
C ASN A 94 5.85 14.85 -7.13
N GLY A 95 4.79 14.15 -6.75
CA GLY A 95 4.65 13.48 -5.47
C GLY A 95 5.58 12.30 -5.25
N VAL A 96 5.57 11.84 -4.00
CA VAL A 96 6.26 10.63 -3.55
C VAL A 96 5.25 9.67 -2.97
N VAL A 97 5.39 8.38 -3.31
CA VAL A 97 4.55 7.31 -2.79
C VAL A 97 5.33 6.54 -1.74
N LEU A 98 4.84 6.56 -0.51
CA LEU A 98 5.32 5.74 0.59
C LEU A 98 4.64 4.37 0.54
N ILE A 99 5.45 3.33 0.47
CA ILE A 99 5.03 1.93 0.54
C ILE A 99 5.80 1.22 1.64
N HIS A 100 5.31 0.09 2.15
CA HIS A 100 5.88 -0.54 3.34
C HIS A 100 6.12 -2.05 3.18
N GLY A 101 7.31 -2.50 3.59
CA GLY A 101 7.62 -3.90 3.88
C GLY A 101 7.84 -4.76 2.65
N ASP A 102 7.16 -5.90 2.60
CA ASP A 102 7.38 -7.02 1.66
C ASP A 102 6.10 -7.79 1.28
N ALA A 103 4.94 -7.33 1.74
CA ALA A 103 3.65 -7.95 1.39
C ALA A 103 3.19 -7.56 -0.03
N PRO A 104 2.28 -8.30 -0.67
CA PRO A 104 1.76 -7.99 -2.01
C PRO A 104 1.32 -6.53 -2.24
N PRO A 105 0.69 -5.82 -1.26
CA PRO A 105 0.40 -4.39 -1.41
C PRO A 105 1.61 -3.50 -1.71
N LEU A 106 2.82 -3.89 -1.26
CA LEU A 106 4.07 -3.18 -1.60
C LEU A 106 4.27 -3.13 -3.11
N PHE A 107 4.24 -4.32 -3.75
CA PHE A 107 4.47 -4.45 -5.18
C PHE A 107 3.40 -3.69 -5.98
N LEU A 108 2.13 -3.81 -5.57
CA LEU A 108 1.03 -3.09 -6.21
C LEU A 108 1.20 -1.58 -6.08
N GLY A 109 1.52 -1.08 -4.88
CA GLY A 109 1.75 0.34 -4.65
C GLY A 109 2.92 0.88 -5.49
N ALA A 110 4.03 0.14 -5.56
CA ALA A 110 5.17 0.49 -6.40
C ALA A 110 4.80 0.58 -7.89
N LEU A 111 4.03 -0.40 -8.39
CA LEU A 111 3.61 -0.42 -9.79
C LEU A 111 2.63 0.72 -10.10
N MET A 112 1.65 0.98 -9.23
CA MET A 112 0.72 2.10 -9.35
C MET A 112 1.45 3.45 -9.41
N ALA A 113 2.44 3.65 -8.54
CA ALA A 113 3.26 4.85 -8.52
C ALA A 113 4.05 5.03 -9.82
N LYS A 114 4.72 3.96 -10.29
CA LYS A 114 5.47 3.97 -11.56
C LYS A 114 4.58 4.26 -12.76
N LEU A 115 3.37 3.70 -12.80
CA LEU A 115 2.37 3.98 -13.87
C LEU A 115 1.92 5.45 -13.91
N GLN A 116 1.92 6.15 -12.77
CA GLN A 116 1.63 7.58 -12.70
C GLN A 116 2.86 8.46 -12.96
N GLY A 117 4.07 7.89 -12.92
CA GLY A 117 5.35 8.60 -13.03
C GLY A 117 5.83 9.23 -11.71
N LEU A 118 5.37 8.72 -10.56
CA LEU A 118 5.73 9.24 -9.24
C LEU A 118 6.98 8.56 -8.67
N LYS A 119 7.68 9.26 -7.78
CA LYS A 119 8.79 8.68 -7.00
C LYS A 119 8.24 7.70 -5.98
N VAL A 120 8.98 6.65 -5.68
CA VAL A 120 8.64 5.65 -4.66
C VAL A 120 9.66 5.70 -3.54
N ALA A 121 9.19 5.70 -2.30
CA ALA A 121 10.01 5.51 -1.11
C ALA A 121 9.49 4.31 -0.31
N GLN A 122 10.34 3.31 -0.17
CA GLN A 122 10.02 2.08 0.56
C GLN A 122 10.46 2.21 2.02
N VAL A 123 9.49 2.17 2.92
CA VAL A 123 9.71 2.02 4.36
C VAL A 123 10.01 0.55 4.66
N GLU A 124 10.99 0.30 5.53
CA GLU A 124 11.51 -1.05 5.81
C GLU A 124 12.20 -1.71 4.59
N ALA A 125 12.96 -0.92 3.83
CA ALA A 125 13.71 -1.41 2.67
C ALA A 125 14.98 -2.21 3.08
N GLY A 126 15.43 -3.08 2.17
CA GLY A 126 16.77 -3.69 2.23
C GLY A 126 16.88 -5.05 2.92
N LEU A 127 15.81 -5.57 3.55
CA LEU A 127 15.83 -6.92 4.13
C LEU A 127 15.96 -7.97 3.02
N ARG A 128 16.82 -8.98 3.20
CA ARG A 128 17.03 -10.06 2.22
C ARG A 128 17.26 -11.40 2.91
N SER A 129 16.66 -12.45 2.37
CA SER A 129 17.01 -13.85 2.67
C SER A 129 17.92 -14.45 1.60
N PHE A 130 17.97 -13.84 0.41
CA PHE A 130 18.62 -14.37 -0.79
C PHE A 130 18.09 -15.74 -1.24
N ASN A 131 16.88 -16.10 -0.80
CA ASN A 131 16.17 -17.30 -1.21
C ASN A 131 14.76 -16.94 -1.68
N TYR A 132 14.54 -16.99 -2.99
CA TYR A 132 13.27 -16.60 -3.63
C TYR A 132 12.05 -17.38 -3.14
N PHE A 133 12.24 -18.58 -2.59
CA PHE A 133 11.14 -19.43 -2.11
C PHE A 133 11.04 -19.47 -0.59
N LYS A 134 11.86 -18.69 0.13
CA LYS A 134 11.84 -18.64 1.59
C LYS A 134 12.33 -17.28 2.11
N PRO A 135 11.47 -16.46 2.73
CA PRO A 135 10.00 -16.58 2.81
C PRO A 135 9.31 -16.33 1.45
N PHE A 136 8.16 -16.97 1.21
CA PHE A 136 7.42 -16.90 -0.05
C PHE A 136 6.00 -16.35 0.18
N PRO A 137 5.56 -15.30 -0.56
CA PRO A 137 6.21 -14.65 -1.71
C PRO A 137 7.04 -13.39 -1.36
N GLU A 138 7.42 -13.19 -0.10
CA GLU A 138 7.96 -11.92 0.40
C GLU A 138 9.33 -11.59 -0.20
N GLU A 139 10.25 -12.56 -0.33
CA GLU A 139 11.57 -12.28 -0.90
C GLU A 139 11.48 -11.85 -2.37
N ILE A 140 10.56 -12.45 -3.13
CA ILE A 140 10.26 -12.04 -4.51
C ILE A 140 9.73 -10.61 -4.54
N THR A 141 8.75 -10.30 -3.68
CA THR A 141 8.16 -8.96 -3.58
C THR A 141 9.22 -7.90 -3.27
N ARG A 142 10.17 -8.20 -2.37
CA ARG A 142 11.28 -7.31 -2.01
C ARG A 142 12.24 -7.01 -3.17
N VAL A 143 12.44 -7.98 -4.07
CA VAL A 143 13.32 -7.82 -5.24
C VAL A 143 12.66 -6.99 -6.33
N PHE A 144 11.38 -7.25 -6.62
CA PHE A 144 10.66 -6.53 -7.69
C PHE A 144 10.23 -5.11 -7.32
N SER A 145 10.17 -4.80 -6.02
CA SER A 145 9.74 -3.49 -5.52
C SER A 145 10.89 -2.54 -5.19
N ALA A 146 12.13 -3.04 -5.21
CA ALA A 146 13.35 -2.26 -5.02
C ALA A 146 13.76 -1.45 -6.26
#